data_AF-A0A2S9AGA7-F1
#
_entry.id   AF-A0A2S9AGA7-F1
#
_cell.length_a   1.000
_cell.length_b   1.000
_cell.length_c   1.000
_cell.angle_alpha   90.00
_cell.angle_beta   90.00
_cell.angle_gamma   90.00
#
_symmetry.space_group_name_H-M   'P 1'
#
loop_
_entity.id
_entity.type
_entity.pdbx_description
1 polymer ?
#
loop_
_entity_poly.entity_id
_entity_poly.type
_entity_poly.pdbx_seq_one_letter_code
_entity_poly.pdbx_strand_id
1 'polypeptide(L)'
;MAALRCGGRGGAVRGGDGGGRTRRVRRPARRAHGPTARRRRPSLAAALRRAVRRGAPAPRRRRLPAAPRQRRAAGRHRHGGDRRSRVRRARAGAKGGAGVTDVLLPELVRGRRRERNRSLAVCAALCAAIVLLAAAEILIAGSADIALADMIPAAFGAGEGLAAYVVFETRVPRALVALLSGALFGLAGHLYQRLVGNVLATPDILGISAGASAAATAVLTLGVAGIGVQVSAVAGALGVAALVFLLSWHRGVSPYRLVLVGIGIGACASAITTYLVTRADEMSVERALRWMIGSLGGADWGGVRVLLVTLVVGSVLLAVGSRGLRTFALGDDLAAALGTRVSRLRFGALLLGAGLAAVATSITGPIGFVALVSGPLAARLVRRTDAAVAAALVGAVIVVGADLIAQTAPFISPVPTGSITAVIGAPALIYLLVRGRRTS
;
A
#
# COMPACT_ATOMS: atom_id res chain seq x y z
N MET A 1 -53.55 25.04 -16.07
CA MET A 1 -54.66 26.03 -16.08
C MET A 1 -55.48 25.85 -14.80
N ALA A 2 -55.82 26.95 -14.12
CA ALA A 2 -56.59 27.09 -12.86
C ALA A 2 -55.95 26.44 -11.61
N ALA A 3 -55.35 27.11 -10.62
CA ALA A 3 -55.64 28.36 -9.88
C ALA A 3 -56.91 28.30 -9.02
N LEU A 4 -56.72 28.21 -7.69
CA LEU A 4 -57.62 28.78 -6.68
C LEU A 4 -56.83 29.14 -5.41
N ARG A 5 -56.92 30.42 -5.06
CA ARG A 5 -56.40 31.12 -3.87
C ARG A 5 -57.41 31.06 -2.72
N CYS A 6 -56.88 31.34 -1.52
CA CYS A 6 -57.43 32.11 -0.38
C CYS A 6 -56.95 31.42 0.91
N GLY A 7 -56.38 32.04 1.95
CA GLY A 7 -56.43 33.37 2.56
C GLY A 7 -56.52 33.07 4.07
N GLY A 8 -55.76 33.61 5.02
CA GLY A 8 -55.33 34.97 5.30
C GLY A 8 -55.22 35.17 6.83
N ARG A 9 -54.50 36.23 7.25
CA ARG A 9 -54.47 36.89 8.59
C ARG A 9 -53.73 36.13 9.71
N GLY A 10 -52.91 36.75 10.57
CA GLY A 10 -52.58 38.15 10.83
C GLY A 10 -52.22 38.31 12.32
N GLY A 11 -51.23 39.14 12.67
CA GLY A 11 -50.94 39.49 14.06
C GLY A 11 -49.56 40.14 14.26
N ALA A 12 -49.55 41.46 14.37
CA ALA A 12 -48.39 42.31 14.66
C ALA A 12 -48.69 43.18 15.88
N VAL A 13 -47.74 43.33 16.82
CA VAL A 13 -47.66 44.39 17.86
C VAL A 13 -46.17 44.47 18.28
N ARG A 14 -45.33 45.41 17.78
CA ARG A 14 -44.90 46.72 18.37
C ARG A 14 -44.83 46.74 19.90
N GLY A 15 -43.82 47.22 20.62
CA GLY A 15 -42.65 48.08 20.39
C GLY A 15 -42.18 48.56 21.79
N GLY A 16 -41.02 49.22 21.92
CA GLY A 16 -40.67 49.89 23.18
C GLY A 16 -39.19 50.19 23.39
N ASP A 17 -38.86 51.46 23.19
CA ASP A 17 -37.58 52.16 23.36
C ASP A 17 -36.97 52.15 24.78
N GLY A 18 -35.68 52.53 24.82
CA GLY A 18 -35.00 53.13 25.98
C GLY A 18 -33.66 52.43 26.25
N GLY A 19 -32.49 53.03 26.03
CA GLY A 19 -32.08 54.36 26.45
C GLY A 19 -30.97 54.22 27.49
N GLY A 20 -29.74 54.55 27.09
CA GLY A 20 -28.57 54.94 27.89
C GLY A 20 -28.30 54.32 29.26
N ARG A 21 -27.08 53.79 29.45
CA ARG A 21 -26.11 54.29 30.46
C ARG A 21 -24.88 53.41 30.55
N THR A 22 -23.74 54.02 30.23
CA THR A 22 -22.40 53.61 30.65
C THR A 22 -22.35 53.44 32.17
N ARG A 23 -22.12 52.21 32.66
CA ARG A 23 -21.71 51.96 34.05
C ARG A 23 -20.33 51.33 34.08
N ARG A 24 -19.34 52.19 34.39
CA ARG A 24 -18.09 51.80 35.04
C ARG A 24 -18.43 51.09 36.35
N VAL A 25 -18.01 49.85 36.54
CA VAL A 25 -17.88 49.25 37.88
C VAL A 25 -16.60 48.40 37.96
N ARG A 26 -15.67 48.94 38.74
CA ARG A 26 -14.69 48.31 39.64
C ARG A 26 -13.86 47.11 39.14
N ARG A 27 -12.58 47.40 38.90
CA ARG A 27 -11.46 46.47 39.09
C ARG A 27 -11.42 45.97 40.54
N PRO A 28 -11.20 44.67 40.78
CA PRO A 28 -10.47 44.20 41.95
C PRO A 28 -8.99 43.99 41.60
N ALA A 29 -8.15 44.37 42.55
CA ALA A 29 -6.71 44.32 42.46
C ALA A 29 -6.14 42.88 42.59
N ARG A 30 -5.09 42.64 41.79
CA ARG A 30 -3.87 41.88 42.10
C ARG A 30 -4.00 40.64 43.00
N ARG A 31 -3.82 39.46 42.38
CA ARG A 31 -2.88 38.45 42.89
C ARG A 31 -1.87 38.12 41.80
N ALA A 32 -0.60 38.30 42.14
CA ALA A 32 0.55 38.12 41.28
C ALA A 32 0.80 36.62 41.03
N HIS A 33 0.80 36.22 39.76
CA HIS A 33 1.46 35.00 39.32
C HIS A 33 2.54 35.38 38.31
N GLY A 34 3.78 35.11 38.71
CA GLY A 34 4.99 35.44 37.99
C GLY A 34 5.16 34.67 36.69
N PRO A 35 6.19 35.01 35.90
CA PRO A 35 6.36 34.52 34.55
C PRO A 35 6.75 33.04 34.56
N THR A 36 5.97 32.21 33.85
CA THR A 36 6.34 30.84 33.54
C THR A 36 7.55 30.84 32.60
N ALA A 37 8.71 30.64 33.21
CA ALA A 37 9.99 30.50 32.54
C ALA A 37 9.96 29.33 31.53
N ARG A 38 10.36 29.64 30.29
CA ARG A 38 10.79 28.67 29.27
C ARG A 38 11.72 27.63 29.91
N ARG A 39 11.29 26.37 30.02
CA ARG A 39 12.16 25.24 30.35
C ARG A 39 13.18 25.03 29.22
N ARG A 40 14.36 25.65 29.36
CA ARG A 40 15.57 25.26 28.63
C ARG A 40 15.94 23.83 29.04
N ARG A 41 16.07 22.94 28.05
CA ARG A 41 16.63 21.59 28.25
C ARG A 41 18.05 21.72 28.83
N PRO A 42 18.43 20.93 29.85
CA PRO A 42 19.78 20.98 30.38
C PRO A 42 20.76 20.44 29.34
N SER A 43 21.89 21.12 29.15
CA SER A 43 22.97 20.68 28.27
C SER A 43 23.61 19.40 28.82
N LEU A 44 24.03 18.52 27.91
CA LEU A 44 24.67 17.22 28.19
C LEU A 44 25.83 17.30 29.21
N ALA A 45 26.49 18.46 29.26
CA ALA A 45 27.58 18.76 30.19
C ALA A 45 27.16 18.79 31.68
N ALA A 46 25.92 19.19 31.99
CA ALA A 46 25.42 19.23 33.37
C ALA A 46 25.03 17.83 33.89
N ALA A 47 24.58 16.94 33.00
CA ALA A 47 24.26 15.55 33.33
C ALA A 47 25.55 14.74 33.61
N LEU A 48 26.60 14.96 32.82
CA LEU A 48 27.90 14.31 32.99
C LEU A 48 28.58 14.72 34.31
N ARG A 49 28.48 15.98 34.74
CA ARG A 49 29.03 16.43 36.04
C ARG A 49 28.30 15.85 37.25
N ARG A 50 27.02 15.47 37.12
CA ARG A 50 26.27 14.78 38.19
C ARG A 50 26.58 13.29 38.27
N ALA A 51 26.93 12.64 37.15
CA ALA A 51 27.34 11.24 37.13
C ALA A 51 28.72 11.01 37.77
N VAL A 52 29.63 11.99 37.69
CA VAL A 52 30.98 11.89 38.28
C VAL A 52 30.98 12.13 39.81
N ARG A 53 29.95 12.78 40.37
CA ARG A 53 29.87 13.06 41.82
C ARG A 53 29.15 12.01 42.66
N ARG A 54 28.45 11.05 42.05
CA ARG A 54 27.84 9.91 42.76
C ARG A 54 28.61 8.66 42.36
N GLY A 55 29.53 8.23 43.21
CA GLY A 55 30.30 7.00 43.02
C GLY A 55 29.37 5.79 42.84
N ALA A 56 29.08 5.45 41.59
CA ALA A 56 28.33 4.27 41.20
C ALA A 56 29.32 3.19 40.72
N PRO A 57 29.07 1.90 41.00
CA PRO A 57 30.04 0.83 40.76
C PRO A 57 30.23 0.56 39.27
N ALA A 58 31.47 0.30 38.87
CA ALA A 58 31.85 0.00 37.49
C ALA A 58 31.17 -1.28 36.95
N PRO A 59 30.77 -1.33 35.67
CA PRO A 59 30.30 -2.56 35.05
C PRO A 59 31.47 -3.51 34.79
N ARG A 60 31.29 -4.78 35.17
CA ARG A 60 32.23 -5.89 34.98
C ARG A 60 32.64 -6.02 33.50
N ARG A 61 33.92 -5.72 33.20
CA ARG A 61 34.54 -6.01 31.90
C ARG A 61 34.68 -7.53 31.73
N ARG A 62 33.96 -8.10 30.75
CA ARG A 62 34.29 -9.41 30.17
C ARG A 62 35.70 -9.34 29.56
N ARG A 63 36.55 -10.29 29.96
CA ARG A 63 37.93 -10.44 29.49
C ARG A 63 37.96 -10.74 28.00
N LEU A 64 38.70 -9.94 27.23
CA LEU A 64 39.19 -10.28 25.89
C LEU A 64 40.42 -11.20 26.05
N PRO A 65 40.59 -12.25 25.21
CA PRO A 65 41.81 -13.04 25.23
C PRO A 65 43.00 -12.24 24.71
N ALA A 66 44.12 -12.33 25.42
CA ALA A 66 45.37 -11.63 25.12
C ALA A 66 46.05 -12.20 23.86
N ALA A 67 46.61 -11.31 23.04
CA ALA A 67 47.51 -11.63 21.95
C ALA A 67 48.81 -12.29 22.49
N PRO A 68 49.39 -13.30 21.80
CA PRO A 68 50.61 -13.93 22.25
C PRO A 68 51.81 -13.01 22.04
N ARG A 69 52.54 -12.75 23.14
CA ARG A 69 53.83 -12.06 23.17
C ARG A 69 54.87 -12.87 22.39
N GLN A 70 55.40 -12.30 21.31
CA GLN A 70 56.61 -12.81 20.65
C GLN A 70 57.82 -12.59 21.58
N ARG A 71 58.29 -13.66 22.21
CA ARG A 71 59.60 -13.70 22.88
C ARG A 71 60.69 -13.60 21.81
N ARG A 72 61.49 -12.54 21.88
CA ARG A 72 62.81 -12.47 21.25
C ARG A 72 63.71 -13.50 21.92
N ALA A 73 64.13 -14.51 21.15
CA ALA A 73 65.24 -15.39 21.52
C ALA A 73 66.36 -15.16 20.51
N ALA A 74 67.51 -14.75 21.04
CA ALA A 74 68.78 -14.69 20.33
C ALA A 74 69.33 -16.11 20.10
N GLY A 75 70.03 -16.34 18.99
CA GLY A 75 70.85 -17.55 18.83
C GLY A 75 71.07 -18.03 17.40
N ARG A 76 72.19 -17.59 16.81
CA ARG A 76 73.19 -18.32 15.99
C ARG A 76 72.75 -19.33 14.90
N HIS A 77 73.19 -19.03 13.67
CA HIS A 77 73.91 -19.88 12.69
C HIS A 77 73.65 -21.40 12.64
N ARG A 78 73.13 -21.91 11.49
CA ARG A 78 73.86 -22.71 10.46
C ARG A 78 72.93 -23.59 9.60
N HIS A 79 73.40 -23.77 8.36
CA HIS A 79 73.22 -24.85 7.38
C HIS A 79 71.91 -25.04 6.60
N GLY A 80 72.12 -25.25 5.30
CA GLY A 80 71.13 -25.55 4.29
C GLY A 80 70.57 -26.96 4.40
N GLY A 81 69.43 -27.16 3.76
CA GLY A 81 68.71 -28.42 3.82
C GLY A 81 67.31 -28.29 3.22
N ASP A 82 67.24 -28.57 1.93
CA ASP A 82 66.13 -29.24 1.27
C ASP A 82 64.81 -28.49 1.02
N ARG A 83 64.73 -27.88 -0.17
CA ARG A 83 63.53 -27.24 -0.74
C ARG A 83 62.43 -28.24 -1.19
N ARG A 84 62.65 -29.56 -1.15
CA ARG A 84 61.66 -30.54 -1.64
C ARG A 84 60.57 -30.92 -0.64
N SER A 85 60.75 -30.66 0.65
CA SER A 85 59.77 -31.02 1.70
C SER A 85 58.59 -30.02 1.86
N ARG A 86 58.74 -28.78 1.38
CA ARG A 86 57.68 -27.75 1.46
C ARG A 86 56.58 -27.88 0.40
N VAL A 87 56.89 -28.49 -0.75
CA VAL A 87 55.90 -28.66 -1.83
C VAL A 87 54.93 -29.83 -1.53
N ARG A 88 55.36 -30.86 -0.78
CA ARG A 88 54.46 -31.95 -0.35
C ARG A 88 53.46 -31.55 0.74
N ARG A 89 53.80 -30.61 1.64
CA ARG A 89 52.84 -30.08 2.63
C ARG A 89 51.84 -29.07 2.05
N ALA A 90 52.20 -28.36 0.98
CA ALA A 90 51.25 -27.47 0.28
C ALA A 90 50.18 -28.25 -0.50
N ARG A 91 50.46 -29.45 -1.01
CA ARG A 91 49.46 -30.32 -1.64
C ARG A 91 48.54 -31.06 -0.66
N ALA A 92 48.95 -31.22 0.60
CA ALA A 92 48.10 -31.83 1.63
C ALA A 92 47.05 -30.85 2.22
N GLY A 93 47.34 -29.54 2.21
CA GLY A 93 46.39 -28.49 2.65
C GLY A 93 45.26 -28.18 1.65
N ALA A 94 45.40 -28.59 0.39
CA ALA A 94 44.40 -28.35 -0.65
C ALA A 94 43.22 -29.34 -0.64
N LYS A 95 43.30 -30.42 0.16
CA LYS A 95 42.19 -31.40 0.32
C LYS A 95 41.20 -31.04 1.45
N GLY A 96 41.44 -29.96 2.19
CA GLY A 96 40.57 -29.51 3.30
C GLY A 96 39.43 -28.56 2.90
N GLY A 97 39.33 -28.16 1.63
CA GLY A 97 38.31 -27.22 1.15
C GLY A 97 36.93 -27.84 0.90
N ALA A 98 36.81 -29.17 0.86
CA ALA A 98 35.56 -29.86 0.54
C ALA A 98 34.54 -29.85 1.70
N GLY A 99 34.99 -29.76 2.96
CA GLY A 99 34.12 -29.96 4.14
C GLY A 99 33.15 -28.81 4.45
N VAL A 100 33.49 -27.56 4.13
CA VAL A 100 32.60 -26.42 4.41
C VAL A 100 31.47 -26.35 3.37
N THR A 101 31.77 -26.61 2.10
CA THR A 101 30.77 -26.67 1.03
C THR A 101 29.86 -27.90 1.15
N ASP A 102 30.38 -29.08 1.50
CA ASP A 102 29.56 -30.29 1.65
C ASP A 102 28.55 -30.23 2.79
N VAL A 103 28.81 -29.42 3.83
CA VAL A 103 27.89 -29.25 4.97
C VAL A 103 26.94 -28.06 4.78
N LEU A 104 27.41 -26.93 4.23
CA LEU A 104 26.56 -25.75 4.02
C LEU A 104 25.63 -25.87 2.80
N LEU A 105 26.04 -26.54 1.71
CA LEU A 105 25.19 -26.64 0.52
C LEU A 105 23.87 -27.40 0.80
N PRO A 106 23.86 -28.54 1.52
CA PRO A 106 22.62 -29.21 1.89
C PRO A 106 21.71 -28.36 2.78
N GLU A 107 22.25 -27.62 3.75
CA GLU A 107 21.47 -26.75 4.64
C GLU A 107 20.86 -25.56 3.88
N LEU A 108 21.62 -24.93 2.99
CA LEU A 108 21.13 -23.83 2.15
C LEU A 108 20.06 -24.32 1.15
N VAL A 109 20.22 -25.52 0.58
CA VAL A 109 19.21 -26.13 -0.32
C VAL A 109 17.95 -26.51 0.44
N ARG A 110 18.06 -27.06 1.66
CA ARG A 110 16.92 -27.37 2.54
C ARG A 110 16.19 -26.09 2.97
N GLY A 111 16.91 -25.03 3.31
CA GLY A 111 16.36 -23.71 3.61
C GLY A 111 15.54 -23.14 2.45
N ARG A 112 16.11 -23.09 1.24
CA ARG A 112 15.41 -22.62 0.03
C ARG A 112 14.20 -23.48 -0.33
N ARG A 113 14.29 -24.81 -0.18
CA ARG A 113 13.14 -25.71 -0.39
C ARG A 113 12.02 -25.44 0.61
N ARG A 114 12.34 -25.25 1.89
CA ARG A 114 11.35 -24.96 2.94
C ARG A 114 10.64 -23.63 2.70
N GLU A 115 11.38 -22.60 2.30
CA GLU A 115 10.82 -21.30 1.91
C GLU A 115 9.93 -21.41 0.68
N ARG A 116 10.36 -22.15 -0.35
CA ARG A 116 9.55 -22.40 -1.56
C ARG A 116 8.27 -23.16 -1.23
N ASN A 117 8.35 -24.25 -0.48
CA ASN A 117 7.19 -25.05 -0.11
C ASN A 117 6.20 -24.24 0.74
N ARG A 118 6.70 -23.43 1.68
CA ARG A 118 5.86 -22.49 2.43
C ARG A 118 5.19 -21.47 1.51
N SER A 119 5.93 -20.87 0.58
CA SER A 119 5.36 -19.94 -0.40
C SER A 119 4.25 -20.58 -1.21
N LEU A 120 4.44 -21.81 -1.67
CA LEU A 120 3.44 -22.56 -2.43
C LEU A 120 2.22 -22.88 -1.57
N ALA A 121 2.41 -23.35 -0.33
CA ALA A 121 1.31 -23.63 0.59
C ALA A 121 0.49 -22.37 0.92
N VAL A 122 1.17 -21.23 1.14
CA VAL A 122 0.49 -19.94 1.36
C VAL A 122 -0.28 -19.50 0.12
N CYS A 123 0.31 -19.59 -1.07
CA CYS A 123 -0.39 -19.23 -2.30
C CYS A 123 -1.59 -20.15 -2.55
N ALA A 124 -1.45 -21.46 -2.33
CA ALA A 124 -2.54 -22.42 -2.45
C ALA A 124 -3.67 -22.11 -1.46
N ALA A 125 -3.35 -21.80 -0.19
CA ALA A 125 -4.34 -21.40 0.81
C ALA A 125 -5.06 -20.10 0.43
N LEU A 126 -4.34 -19.11 -0.12
CA LEU A 126 -4.94 -17.87 -0.59
C LEU A 126 -5.84 -18.11 -1.81
N CYS A 127 -5.42 -18.95 -2.78
CA CYS A 127 -6.27 -19.33 -3.91
C CYS A 127 -7.54 -20.05 -3.43
N ALA A 128 -7.43 -20.98 -2.48
CA ALA A 128 -8.58 -21.65 -1.89
C ALA A 128 -9.52 -20.65 -1.20
N ALA A 129 -8.98 -19.68 -0.44
CA ALA A 129 -9.78 -18.63 0.17
C ALA A 129 -10.51 -17.76 -0.88
N ILE A 130 -9.84 -17.40 -1.99
CA ILE A 130 -10.48 -16.66 -3.09
C ILE A 130 -11.63 -17.45 -3.69
N VAL A 131 -11.43 -18.75 -3.98
CA VAL A 131 -12.49 -19.61 -4.54
C VAL A 131 -13.67 -19.71 -3.58
N LEU A 132 -13.42 -19.89 -2.28
CA LEU A 132 -14.48 -19.95 -1.27
C LEU A 132 -15.25 -18.63 -1.14
N LEU A 133 -14.55 -17.49 -1.14
CA LEU A 133 -15.16 -16.18 -1.04
C LEU A 133 -15.96 -15.83 -2.31
N ALA A 134 -15.42 -16.12 -3.50
CA ALA A 134 -16.12 -15.92 -4.77
C ALA A 134 -17.35 -16.82 -4.88
N ALA A 135 -17.26 -18.09 -4.44
CA ALA A 135 -18.41 -18.97 -4.37
C ALA A 135 -19.48 -18.44 -3.41
N ALA A 136 -19.08 -17.95 -2.23
CA ALA A 136 -19.99 -17.32 -1.29
C ALA A 136 -20.64 -16.05 -1.86
N GLU A 137 -19.90 -15.24 -2.62
CA GLU A 137 -20.42 -14.06 -3.32
C GLU A 137 -21.48 -14.46 -4.36
N ILE A 138 -21.18 -15.45 -5.20
CA ILE A 138 -22.10 -15.92 -6.24
C ILE A 138 -23.38 -16.51 -5.62
N LEU A 139 -23.28 -17.25 -4.52
CA LEU A 139 -24.40 -17.99 -3.93
C LEU A 139 -25.23 -17.17 -2.93
N ILE A 140 -24.60 -16.30 -2.14
CA ILE A 140 -25.22 -15.67 -0.97
C ILE A 140 -25.42 -14.17 -1.19
N ALA A 141 -24.56 -13.51 -1.96
CA ALA A 141 -24.51 -12.05 -2.00
C ALA A 141 -25.45 -11.45 -3.05
N GLY A 142 -26.22 -10.43 -2.67
CA GLY A 142 -27.07 -9.67 -3.58
C GLY A 142 -28.48 -9.45 -3.04
N SER A 143 -29.16 -8.43 -3.55
CA SER A 143 -30.50 -8.00 -3.09
C SER A 143 -31.66 -8.76 -3.76
N ALA A 144 -31.36 -9.68 -4.68
CA ALA A 144 -32.38 -10.50 -5.31
C ALA A 144 -32.66 -11.72 -4.43
N ASP A 145 -33.87 -11.79 -3.87
CA ASP A 145 -34.38 -12.94 -3.11
C ASP A 145 -34.59 -14.13 -4.06
N ILE A 146 -33.50 -14.81 -4.38
CA ILE A 146 -33.50 -16.04 -5.18
C ILE A 146 -33.14 -17.18 -4.23
N ALA A 147 -33.95 -18.24 -4.24
CA ALA A 147 -33.71 -19.39 -3.39
C ALA A 147 -32.35 -20.03 -3.72
N LEU A 148 -31.62 -20.44 -2.68
CA LEU A 148 -30.33 -21.10 -2.84
C LEU A 148 -30.43 -22.38 -3.70
N ALA A 149 -31.60 -23.03 -3.67
CA ALA A 149 -31.93 -24.20 -4.48
C ALA A 149 -31.88 -23.92 -5.99
N ASP A 150 -32.20 -22.71 -6.43
CA ASP A 150 -32.19 -22.30 -7.85
C ASP A 150 -30.81 -21.76 -8.26
N MET A 151 -30.03 -21.24 -7.31
CA MET A 151 -28.69 -20.72 -7.57
C MET A 151 -27.64 -21.79 -7.79
N ILE A 152 -27.72 -22.92 -7.08
CA ILE A 152 -26.73 -23.99 -7.22
C ILE A 152 -26.75 -24.57 -8.66
N PRO A 153 -27.90 -24.97 -9.23
CA PRO A 153 -27.97 -25.40 -10.63
C PRO A 153 -27.54 -24.30 -11.60
N ALA A 154 -27.95 -23.04 -11.36
CA ALA A 154 -27.55 -21.90 -12.19
C ALA A 154 -26.03 -21.67 -12.18
N ALA A 155 -25.36 -21.83 -11.04
CA ALA A 155 -23.90 -21.72 -10.93
C ALA A 155 -23.14 -22.79 -11.73
N PHE A 156 -23.75 -23.96 -11.93
CA PHE A 156 -23.21 -25.03 -12.77
C PHE A 156 -23.71 -24.99 -14.22
N GLY A 157 -24.43 -23.93 -14.63
CA GLY A 157 -24.94 -23.77 -16.00
C GLY A 157 -26.19 -24.59 -16.33
N ALA A 158 -26.82 -25.20 -15.32
CA ALA A 158 -28.06 -25.98 -15.45
C ALA A 158 -29.32 -25.20 -15.03
N GLY A 159 -29.18 -23.92 -14.67
CA GLY A 159 -30.32 -23.06 -14.34
C GLY A 159 -30.86 -22.33 -15.56
N GLU A 160 -32.17 -22.13 -15.63
CA GLU A 160 -32.85 -21.33 -16.66
C GLU A 160 -33.42 -20.03 -16.06
N GLY A 161 -33.63 -19.01 -16.90
CA GLY A 161 -34.30 -17.78 -16.51
C GLY A 161 -33.45 -16.81 -15.66
N LEU A 162 -34.10 -16.16 -14.68
CA LEU A 162 -33.54 -15.03 -13.92
C LEU A 162 -32.31 -15.44 -13.09
N ALA A 163 -32.29 -16.65 -12.52
CA ALA A 163 -31.17 -17.14 -11.71
C ALA A 163 -29.86 -17.25 -12.53
N ALA A 164 -29.94 -17.79 -13.75
CA ALA A 164 -28.78 -17.89 -14.64
C ALA A 164 -28.25 -16.51 -15.07
N TYR A 165 -29.15 -15.58 -15.41
CA TYR A 165 -28.77 -14.21 -15.74
C TYR A 165 -28.09 -13.50 -14.55
N VAL A 166 -28.66 -13.62 -13.35
CA VAL A 166 -28.07 -13.00 -12.15
C VAL A 166 -26.69 -13.59 -11.84
N VAL A 167 -26.52 -14.90 -11.99
CA VAL A 167 -25.22 -15.54 -11.78
C VAL A 167 -24.21 -15.07 -12.83
N PHE A 168 -24.49 -15.22 -14.12
CA PHE A 168 -23.49 -15.03 -15.17
C PHE A 168 -23.30 -13.59 -15.63
N GLU A 169 -24.31 -12.73 -15.55
CA GLU A 169 -24.23 -11.35 -16.05
C GLU A 169 -24.02 -10.31 -14.94
N THR A 170 -24.22 -10.67 -13.67
CA THR A 170 -24.00 -9.73 -12.56
C THR A 170 -23.03 -10.25 -11.51
N ARG A 171 -23.26 -11.44 -10.93
CA ARG A 171 -22.44 -11.92 -9.80
C ARG A 171 -21.06 -12.43 -10.21
N VAL A 172 -20.96 -13.22 -11.28
CA VAL A 172 -19.67 -13.73 -11.77
C VAL A 172 -18.76 -12.60 -12.26
N PRO A 173 -19.22 -11.63 -13.09
CA PRO A 173 -18.39 -10.49 -13.48
C PRO A 173 -17.92 -9.68 -12.27
N ARG A 174 -18.79 -9.46 -11.28
CA ARG A 174 -18.44 -8.73 -10.06
C ARG A 174 -17.36 -9.42 -9.24
N ALA A 175 -17.48 -10.72 -8.99
CA ALA A 175 -16.48 -11.51 -8.28
C ALA A 175 -15.12 -11.51 -9.03
N LEU A 176 -15.16 -11.59 -10.36
CA LEU A 176 -13.95 -11.53 -11.19
C LEU A 176 -13.31 -10.14 -11.18
N VAL A 177 -14.09 -9.06 -11.27
CA VAL A 177 -13.58 -7.69 -11.15
C VAL A 177 -12.98 -7.47 -9.76
N ALA A 178 -13.62 -7.95 -8.69
CA ALA A 178 -13.11 -7.87 -7.32
C ALA A 178 -11.75 -8.59 -7.17
N LEU A 179 -11.66 -9.81 -7.69
CA LEU A 179 -10.43 -10.61 -7.69
C LEU A 179 -9.31 -9.91 -8.46
N LEU A 180 -9.58 -9.51 -9.71
CA LEU A 180 -8.57 -8.96 -10.61
C LEU A 180 -8.10 -7.57 -10.18
N SER A 181 -9.02 -6.69 -9.78
CA SER A 181 -8.69 -5.35 -9.25
C SER A 181 -7.87 -5.46 -7.95
N GLY A 182 -8.26 -6.35 -7.03
CA GLY A 182 -7.51 -6.62 -5.81
C GLY A 182 -6.10 -7.14 -6.11
N ALA A 183 -5.96 -8.04 -7.09
CA ALA A 183 -4.65 -8.53 -7.54
C ALA A 183 -3.77 -7.41 -8.10
N LEU A 184 -4.33 -6.53 -8.93
CA LEU A 184 -3.63 -5.37 -9.49
C LEU A 184 -3.19 -4.37 -8.43
N PHE A 185 -4.08 -4.00 -7.49
CA PHE A 185 -3.73 -3.14 -6.36
C PHE A 185 -2.66 -3.77 -5.47
N GLY A 186 -2.74 -5.07 -5.22
CA GLY A 186 -1.74 -5.83 -4.47
C GLY A 186 -0.36 -5.81 -5.14
N LEU A 187 -0.31 -6.01 -6.47
CA LEU A 187 0.93 -5.92 -7.26
C LEU A 187 1.49 -4.49 -7.30
N ALA A 188 0.65 -3.50 -7.56
CA ALA A 188 1.04 -2.10 -7.59
C ALA A 188 1.63 -1.68 -6.24
N GLY A 189 0.93 -1.97 -5.14
CA GLY A 189 1.40 -1.71 -3.78
C GLY A 189 2.75 -2.36 -3.49
N HIS A 190 2.89 -3.66 -3.79
CA HIS A 190 4.15 -4.38 -3.62
C HIS A 190 5.30 -3.73 -4.41
N LEU A 191 5.05 -3.31 -5.65
CA LEU A 191 6.04 -2.67 -6.49
C LEU A 191 6.47 -1.31 -5.93
N TYR A 192 5.52 -0.45 -5.56
CA TYR A 192 5.80 0.86 -4.97
C TYR A 192 6.58 0.77 -3.66
N GLN A 193 6.20 -0.16 -2.78
CA GLN A 193 6.89 -0.38 -1.51
C GLN A 193 8.35 -0.80 -1.72
N ARG A 194 8.61 -1.64 -2.73
CA ARG A 194 9.97 -2.06 -3.09
C ARG A 194 10.79 -0.97 -3.74
N LEU A 195 10.17 -0.12 -4.56
CA LEU A 195 10.85 0.98 -5.25
C LEU A 195 11.27 2.08 -4.29
N VAL A 196 10.40 2.42 -3.34
CA VAL A 196 10.65 3.47 -2.36
C VAL A 196 11.46 2.95 -1.17
N GLY A 197 11.49 1.63 -0.95
CA GLY A 197 12.12 1.03 0.22
C GLY A 197 11.36 1.32 1.51
N ASN A 198 10.08 1.66 1.41
CA ASN A 198 9.21 2.01 2.53
C ASN A 198 7.89 1.25 2.42
N VAL A 199 7.56 0.52 3.48
CA VAL A 199 6.32 -0.28 3.58
C VAL A 199 5.06 0.60 3.51
N LEU A 200 5.17 1.89 3.85
CA LEU A 200 4.06 2.83 3.78
C LEU A 200 3.86 3.44 2.39
N ALA A 201 4.78 3.24 1.44
CA ALA A 201 4.66 3.86 0.13
C ALA A 201 3.63 3.12 -0.74
N THR A 202 2.57 3.82 -1.16
CA THR A 202 1.53 3.29 -2.05
C THR A 202 1.29 4.22 -3.23
N PRO A 203 0.72 3.70 -4.34
CA PRO A 203 0.32 4.54 -5.47
C PRO A 203 -0.61 5.71 -5.05
N ASP A 204 -1.48 5.50 -4.05
CA ASP A 204 -2.40 6.52 -3.56
C ASP A 204 -1.69 7.73 -2.95
N ILE A 205 -0.62 7.50 -2.19
CA ILE A 205 0.18 8.57 -1.56
C ILE A 205 0.88 9.44 -2.60
N LEU A 206 1.12 8.89 -3.80
CA LEU A 206 1.73 9.61 -4.91
C LEU A 206 0.73 10.40 -5.75
N GLY A 207 -0.53 10.46 -5.31
CA GLY A 207 -1.58 11.25 -5.95
C GLY A 207 -2.18 10.58 -7.19
N ILE A 208 -1.87 9.31 -7.47
CA ILE A 208 -2.36 8.60 -8.67
C ILE A 208 -3.88 8.48 -8.63
N SER A 209 -4.42 8.04 -7.50
CA SER A 209 -5.87 7.94 -7.27
C SER A 209 -6.54 9.32 -7.23
N ALA A 210 -5.87 10.34 -6.66
CA ALA A 210 -6.38 11.71 -6.67
C ALA A 210 -6.43 12.30 -8.10
N GLY A 211 -5.42 12.02 -8.93
CA GLY A 211 -5.40 12.39 -10.34
C GLY A 211 -6.49 11.68 -11.17
N ALA A 212 -6.70 10.40 -10.90
CA ALA A 212 -7.81 9.64 -11.48
C ALA A 212 -9.16 10.27 -11.12
N SER A 213 -9.38 10.58 -9.84
CA SER A 213 -10.59 11.25 -9.35
C SER A 213 -10.81 12.63 -9.96
N ALA A 214 -9.75 13.44 -10.08
CA ALA A 214 -9.86 14.76 -10.69
C ALA A 214 -10.29 14.68 -12.15
N ALA A 215 -9.66 13.79 -12.93
CA ALA A 215 -9.98 13.62 -14.35
C ALA A 215 -11.36 12.96 -14.57
N ALA A 216 -11.71 11.96 -13.77
CA ALA A 216 -13.04 11.35 -13.79
C ALA A 216 -14.13 12.38 -13.46
N THR A 217 -13.94 13.15 -12.40
CA THR A 217 -14.88 14.19 -11.98
C THR A 217 -15.02 15.27 -13.03
N ALA A 218 -13.93 15.73 -13.64
CA ALA A 218 -13.97 16.73 -14.71
C ALA A 218 -14.85 16.28 -15.88
N VAL A 219 -14.68 15.03 -16.32
CA VAL A 219 -15.44 14.46 -17.42
C VAL A 219 -16.90 14.19 -17.04
N LEU A 220 -17.16 13.77 -15.80
CA LEU A 220 -18.52 13.65 -15.25
C LEU A 220 -19.25 15.00 -15.23
N THR A 221 -18.58 16.08 -14.83
CA THR A 221 -19.18 17.43 -14.82
C THR A 221 -19.49 17.98 -16.22
N LEU A 222 -18.87 17.41 -17.26
CA LEU A 222 -19.17 17.72 -18.66
C LEU A 222 -20.31 16.85 -19.22
N GLY A 223 -20.94 16.00 -18.39
CA GLY A 223 -22.05 15.12 -18.79
C GLY A 223 -21.60 13.83 -19.50
N VAL A 224 -20.31 13.54 -19.55
CA VAL A 224 -19.79 12.31 -20.17
C VAL A 224 -19.87 11.15 -19.17
N ALA A 225 -20.33 9.99 -19.65
CA ALA A 225 -20.52 8.79 -18.85
C ALA A 225 -19.85 7.55 -19.47
N GLY A 226 -19.82 6.44 -18.73
CA GLY A 226 -19.31 5.15 -19.21
C GLY A 226 -17.80 5.17 -19.49
N ILE A 227 -17.40 4.64 -20.65
CA ILE A 227 -15.99 4.50 -21.07
C ILE A 227 -15.23 5.82 -21.02
N GLY A 228 -15.87 6.96 -21.29
CA GLY A 228 -15.21 8.27 -21.24
C GLY A 228 -14.62 8.58 -19.86
N VAL A 229 -15.31 8.16 -18.79
CA VAL A 229 -14.86 8.33 -17.39
C VAL A 229 -13.68 7.39 -17.09
N GLN A 230 -13.73 6.17 -17.61
CA GLN A 230 -12.66 5.18 -17.40
C GLN A 230 -11.37 5.63 -18.08
N VAL A 231 -11.46 6.07 -19.35
CA VAL A 231 -10.31 6.58 -20.11
C VAL A 231 -9.73 7.84 -19.47
N SER A 232 -10.59 8.77 -19.02
CA SER A 232 -10.12 9.99 -18.35
C SER A 232 -9.46 9.69 -17.01
N ALA A 233 -9.99 8.74 -16.23
CA ALA A 233 -9.38 8.30 -14.98
C ALA A 233 -7.98 7.72 -15.20
N VAL A 234 -7.81 6.85 -16.20
CA VAL A 234 -6.49 6.29 -16.56
C VAL A 234 -5.55 7.41 -17.03
N ALA A 235 -6.02 8.31 -17.88
CA ALA A 235 -5.21 9.42 -18.38
C ALA A 235 -4.77 10.37 -17.26
N GLY A 236 -5.66 10.71 -16.33
CA GLY A 236 -5.37 11.53 -15.16
C GLY A 236 -4.37 10.88 -14.22
N ALA A 237 -4.53 9.59 -13.94
CA ALA A 237 -3.63 8.80 -13.11
C ALA A 237 -2.21 8.71 -13.71
N LEU A 238 -2.11 8.37 -14.99
CA LEU A 238 -0.83 8.29 -15.71
C LEU A 238 -0.19 9.68 -15.89
N GLY A 239 -0.99 10.70 -16.14
CA GLY A 239 -0.55 12.10 -16.20
C GLY A 239 0.07 12.56 -14.89
N VAL A 240 -0.58 12.28 -13.76
CA VAL A 240 -0.01 12.56 -12.43
C VAL A 240 1.26 11.76 -12.19
N ALA A 241 1.29 10.45 -12.51
CA ALA A 241 2.49 9.63 -12.35
C ALA A 241 3.68 10.18 -13.17
N ALA A 242 3.44 10.60 -14.41
CA ALA A 242 4.45 11.22 -15.27
C ALA A 242 4.91 12.57 -14.72
N LEU A 243 3.99 13.40 -14.24
CA LEU A 243 4.28 14.72 -13.67
C LEU A 243 5.10 14.60 -12.38
N VAL A 244 4.71 13.69 -11.48
CA VAL A 244 5.47 13.36 -10.25
C VAL A 244 6.88 12.92 -10.61
N PHE A 245 7.02 12.07 -11.62
CA PHE A 245 8.33 11.62 -12.06
C PHE A 245 9.18 12.77 -12.61
N LEU A 246 8.62 13.60 -13.50
CA LEU A 246 9.32 14.71 -14.13
C LEU A 246 9.81 15.73 -13.09
N LEU A 247 8.97 16.08 -12.13
CA LEU A 247 9.29 17.03 -11.06
C LEU A 247 10.21 16.45 -9.98
N SER A 248 10.18 15.13 -9.78
CA SER A 248 11.11 14.46 -8.85
C SER A 248 12.48 14.17 -9.47
N TRP A 249 12.65 14.36 -10.77
CA TRP A 249 13.90 14.12 -11.48
C TRP A 249 14.91 15.24 -11.25
N HIS A 250 15.94 14.99 -10.45
CA HIS A 250 17.08 15.91 -10.32
C HIS A 250 18.37 15.16 -9.94
N ARG A 251 19.25 14.93 -10.93
CA ARG A 251 20.48 14.12 -10.81
C ARG A 251 20.24 12.70 -10.26
N GLY A 252 19.06 12.14 -10.58
CA GLY A 252 18.55 10.88 -10.02
C GLY A 252 17.15 11.06 -9.46
N VAL A 253 16.50 9.93 -9.13
CA VAL A 253 15.17 9.93 -8.51
C VAL A 253 15.34 9.54 -7.04
N SER A 254 15.27 10.55 -6.16
CA SER A 254 15.27 10.31 -4.72
C SER A 254 13.88 9.83 -4.26
N PRO A 255 13.76 8.69 -3.56
CA PRO A 255 12.48 8.20 -3.04
C PRO A 255 11.74 9.22 -2.17
N TYR A 256 12.46 10.00 -1.37
CA TYR A 256 11.87 11.03 -0.51
C TYR A 256 11.25 12.18 -1.32
N ARG A 257 11.95 12.65 -2.36
CA ARG A 257 11.44 13.71 -3.23
C ARG A 257 10.21 13.24 -4.01
N LEU A 258 10.22 12.00 -4.46
CA LEU A 258 9.09 11.39 -5.16
C LEU A 258 7.83 11.37 -4.30
N VAL A 259 7.96 11.01 -3.02
CA VAL A 259 6.84 11.05 -2.06
C VAL A 259 6.37 12.49 -1.81
N LEU A 260 7.29 13.43 -1.57
CA LEU A 260 6.93 14.83 -1.29
C LEU A 260 6.20 15.50 -2.48
N VAL A 261 6.73 15.31 -3.69
CA VAL A 261 6.12 15.82 -4.93
C VAL A 261 4.77 15.16 -5.17
N GLY A 262 4.66 13.84 -4.95
CA GLY A 262 3.41 13.09 -5.04
C GLY A 262 2.32 13.62 -4.12
N ILE A 263 2.64 13.88 -2.85
CA ILE A 263 1.69 14.47 -1.89
C ILE A 263 1.25 15.87 -2.36
N GLY A 264 2.17 16.69 -2.86
CA GLY A 264 1.86 18.02 -3.38
C GLY A 264 0.90 17.98 -4.58
N ILE A 265 1.21 17.16 -5.58
CA ILE A 265 0.35 17.01 -6.78
C ILE A 265 -0.99 16.38 -6.41
N GLY A 266 -1.00 15.40 -5.51
CA GLY A 266 -2.22 14.79 -4.99
C GLY A 266 -3.12 15.82 -4.31
N ALA A 267 -2.55 16.74 -3.51
CA ALA A 267 -3.30 17.82 -2.89
C ALA A 267 -3.89 18.79 -3.94
N CYS A 268 -3.14 19.13 -4.99
CA CYS A 268 -3.66 19.93 -6.11
C CYS A 268 -4.82 19.21 -6.83
N ALA A 269 -4.68 17.92 -7.12
CA ALA A 269 -5.73 17.12 -7.76
C ALA A 269 -6.99 17.02 -6.90
N SER A 270 -6.83 16.84 -5.58
CA SER A 270 -7.95 16.90 -4.63
C SER A 270 -8.63 18.26 -4.63
N ALA A 271 -7.88 19.36 -4.64
CA ALA A 271 -8.43 20.71 -4.69
C ALA A 271 -9.24 20.96 -5.99
N ILE A 272 -8.73 20.48 -7.14
CA ILE A 272 -9.45 20.51 -8.42
C ILE A 272 -10.77 19.72 -8.31
N THR A 273 -10.70 18.51 -7.73
CA THR A 273 -11.88 17.65 -7.55
C THR A 273 -12.94 18.35 -6.69
N THR A 274 -12.54 18.93 -5.55
CA THR A 274 -13.46 19.69 -4.68
C THR A 274 -14.07 20.87 -5.42
N TYR A 275 -13.28 21.64 -6.17
CA TYR A 275 -13.79 22.77 -6.95
C TYR A 275 -14.81 22.33 -8.02
N LEU A 276 -14.56 21.22 -8.72
CA LEU A 276 -15.50 20.70 -9.72
C LEU A 276 -16.81 20.25 -9.07
N VAL A 277 -16.73 19.57 -7.93
CA VAL A 277 -17.91 19.14 -7.17
C VAL A 277 -18.75 20.34 -6.71
N THR A 278 -18.15 21.46 -6.30
CA THR A 278 -18.93 22.65 -5.90
C THR A 278 -19.61 23.35 -7.08
N ARG A 279 -19.19 23.08 -8.31
CA ARG A 279 -19.76 23.67 -9.53
C ARG A 279 -20.74 22.75 -10.26
N ALA A 280 -20.78 21.47 -9.88
CA ALA A 280 -21.59 20.44 -10.51
C ALA A 280 -23.06 20.48 -10.07
N ASP A 281 -23.94 19.94 -10.91
CA ASP A 281 -25.34 19.67 -10.56
C ASP A 281 -25.46 18.54 -9.53
N GLU A 282 -26.59 18.48 -8.82
CA GLU A 282 -26.83 17.51 -7.74
C GLU A 282 -26.60 16.06 -8.18
N MET A 283 -27.03 15.68 -9.39
CA MET A 283 -26.84 14.31 -9.90
C MET A 283 -25.35 14.02 -10.16
N SER A 284 -24.63 14.95 -10.77
CA SER A 284 -23.18 14.81 -11.01
C SER A 284 -22.39 14.77 -9.71
N VAL A 285 -22.80 15.54 -8.69
CA VAL A 285 -22.20 15.48 -7.35
C VAL A 285 -22.38 14.08 -6.77
N GLU A 286 -23.59 13.54 -6.78
CA GLU A 286 -23.85 12.21 -6.24
C GLU A 286 -23.04 11.11 -6.96
N ARG A 287 -22.97 11.19 -8.29
CA ARG A 287 -22.16 10.27 -9.11
C ARG A 287 -20.67 10.42 -8.80
N ALA A 288 -20.15 11.64 -8.68
CA ALA A 288 -18.75 11.89 -8.37
C ALA A 288 -18.39 11.38 -6.97
N LEU A 289 -19.23 11.65 -5.96
CA LEU A 289 -19.04 11.15 -4.59
C LEU A 289 -19.04 9.62 -4.55
N ARG A 290 -19.99 8.96 -5.23
CA ARG A 290 -20.00 7.49 -5.34
C ARG A 290 -18.75 6.96 -6.05
N TRP A 291 -18.31 7.61 -7.12
CA TRP A 291 -17.12 7.20 -7.86
C TRP A 291 -15.84 7.35 -7.01
N MET A 292 -15.71 8.44 -6.25
CA MET A 292 -14.54 8.72 -5.40
C MET A 292 -14.37 7.78 -4.21
N ILE A 293 -15.44 7.08 -3.79
CA ILE A 293 -15.33 6.06 -2.74
C ILE A 293 -14.87 4.72 -3.32
N GLY A 294 -15.27 4.42 -4.57
CA GLY A 294 -15.02 3.14 -5.23
C GLY A 294 -16.06 2.07 -4.89
N SER A 295 -16.56 1.41 -5.94
CA SER A 295 -17.61 0.39 -5.87
C SER A 295 -17.49 -0.62 -7.00
N LEU A 296 -17.83 -1.88 -6.70
CA LEU A 296 -17.91 -2.97 -7.66
C LEU A 296 -19.32 -3.13 -8.26
N GLY A 297 -20.25 -2.24 -7.92
CA GLY A 297 -21.64 -2.33 -8.38
C GLY A 297 -21.85 -2.16 -9.89
N GLY A 298 -20.88 -1.57 -10.60
CA GLY A 298 -20.89 -1.41 -12.06
C GLY A 298 -20.03 -2.43 -12.82
N ALA A 299 -19.69 -3.55 -12.19
CA ALA A 299 -18.83 -4.57 -12.78
C ALA A 299 -19.50 -5.29 -13.96
N ASP A 300 -18.77 -5.41 -15.06
CA ASP A 300 -19.21 -6.04 -16.30
C ASP A 300 -18.09 -6.91 -16.93
N TRP A 301 -18.45 -7.73 -17.91
CA TRP A 301 -17.48 -8.55 -18.66
C TRP A 301 -16.46 -7.71 -19.45
N GLY A 302 -16.80 -6.46 -19.82
CA GLY A 302 -15.85 -5.49 -20.39
C GLY A 302 -14.70 -5.20 -19.42
N GLY A 303 -15.03 -4.80 -18.19
CA GLY A 303 -14.09 -4.56 -17.12
C GLY A 303 -13.25 -5.79 -16.78
N VAL A 304 -13.86 -6.99 -16.72
CA VAL A 304 -13.12 -8.25 -16.50
C VAL A 304 -12.01 -8.44 -17.54
N ARG A 305 -12.32 -8.27 -18.83
CA ARG A 305 -11.34 -8.44 -19.91
C ARG A 305 -10.20 -7.43 -19.80
N VAL A 306 -10.51 -6.16 -19.53
CA VAL A 306 -9.50 -5.10 -19.38
C VAL A 306 -8.58 -5.39 -18.18
N LEU A 307 -9.15 -5.78 -17.04
CA LEU A 307 -8.36 -6.12 -15.84
C LEU A 307 -7.50 -7.37 -16.05
N LEU A 308 -8.04 -8.39 -16.73
CA LEU A 308 -7.32 -9.63 -17.01
C LEU A 308 -6.12 -9.38 -17.91
N VAL A 309 -6.31 -8.66 -19.03
CA VAL A 309 -5.22 -8.27 -19.94
C VAL A 309 -4.17 -7.47 -19.18
N THR A 310 -4.60 -6.50 -18.37
CA THR A 310 -3.70 -5.68 -17.56
C THR A 310 -2.91 -6.50 -16.54
N LEU A 311 -3.54 -7.49 -15.90
CA LEU A 311 -2.88 -8.38 -14.95
C LEU A 311 -1.84 -9.26 -15.63
N VAL A 312 -2.17 -9.83 -16.79
CA VAL A 312 -1.25 -10.68 -17.58
C VAL A 312 -0.06 -9.84 -18.05
N VAL A 313 -0.30 -8.73 -18.75
CA VAL A 313 0.76 -7.84 -19.25
C VAL A 313 1.61 -7.31 -18.10
N GLY A 314 0.96 -6.86 -17.03
CA GLY A 314 1.62 -6.37 -15.81
C GLY A 314 2.52 -7.39 -15.15
N SER A 315 2.04 -8.63 -15.04
CA SER A 315 2.79 -9.75 -14.45
C SER A 315 4.00 -10.12 -15.32
N VAL A 316 3.84 -10.14 -16.64
CA VAL A 316 4.95 -10.39 -17.58
C VAL A 316 6.00 -9.29 -17.48
N LEU A 317 5.60 -8.02 -17.52
CA LEU A 317 6.54 -6.88 -17.39
C LEU A 317 7.27 -6.90 -16.04
N LEU A 318 6.57 -7.23 -14.96
CA LEU A 318 7.19 -7.38 -13.64
C LEU A 318 8.17 -8.55 -13.59
N ALA A 319 7.84 -9.68 -14.22
CA ALA A 319 8.72 -10.84 -14.31
C ALA A 319 10.01 -10.52 -15.08
N VAL A 320 9.91 -9.80 -16.20
CA VAL A 320 11.06 -9.32 -16.99
C VAL A 320 11.90 -8.33 -16.17
N GLY A 321 11.27 -7.39 -15.45
CA GLY A 321 11.95 -6.41 -14.61
C GLY A 321 12.48 -6.94 -13.28
N SER A 322 12.08 -8.14 -12.87
CA SER A 322 12.32 -8.69 -11.52
C SER A 322 13.80 -8.76 -11.13
N ARG A 323 14.68 -9.10 -12.09
CA ARG A 323 16.13 -9.18 -11.86
C ARG A 323 16.73 -7.84 -11.48
N GLY A 324 16.32 -6.77 -12.17
CA GLY A 324 16.73 -5.41 -11.84
C GLY A 324 16.13 -4.95 -10.51
N LEU A 325 14.87 -5.25 -10.23
CA LEU A 325 14.23 -4.85 -8.97
C LEU A 325 14.85 -5.51 -7.72
N ARG A 326 15.60 -6.60 -7.90
CA ARG A 326 16.37 -7.23 -6.81
C ARG A 326 17.64 -6.47 -6.49
N THR A 327 18.24 -5.75 -7.44
CA THR A 327 19.45 -4.97 -7.17
C THR A 327 19.16 -3.74 -6.32
N PHE A 328 17.94 -3.19 -6.35
CA PHE A 328 17.54 -2.09 -5.46
C PHE A 328 17.63 -2.44 -3.97
N ALA A 329 17.57 -3.72 -3.59
CA ALA A 329 17.77 -4.13 -2.21
C ALA A 329 19.22 -3.94 -1.72
N LEU A 330 20.19 -3.83 -2.65
CA LEU A 330 21.61 -3.60 -2.34
C LEU A 330 21.93 -2.11 -2.18
N GLY A 331 21.00 -1.21 -2.49
CA GLY A 331 21.22 0.24 -2.55
C GLY A 331 21.58 0.72 -3.96
N ASP A 332 21.31 2.01 -4.22
CA ASP A 332 21.41 2.59 -5.56
C ASP A 332 22.85 2.60 -6.09
N ASP A 333 23.85 2.84 -5.23
CA ASP A 333 25.27 2.89 -5.63
C ASP A 333 25.80 1.51 -6.04
N LEU A 334 25.46 0.48 -5.26
CA LEU A 334 25.82 -0.91 -5.57
C LEU A 334 25.07 -1.43 -6.78
N ALA A 335 23.79 -1.07 -6.94
CA ALA A 335 23.00 -1.40 -8.11
C ALA A 335 23.58 -0.75 -9.39
N ALA A 336 24.01 0.51 -9.32
CA ALA A 336 24.66 1.21 -10.43
C ALA A 336 26.03 0.57 -10.77
N ALA A 337 26.82 0.20 -9.76
CA ALA A 337 28.09 -0.50 -9.95
C ALA A 337 27.93 -1.89 -10.61
N LEU A 338 26.81 -2.57 -10.38
CA LEU A 338 26.43 -3.82 -11.06
C LEU A 338 25.88 -3.62 -12.48
N GLY A 339 25.97 -2.40 -13.03
CA GLY A 339 25.56 -2.07 -14.40
C GLY A 339 24.06 -1.84 -14.59
N THR A 340 23.27 -1.80 -13.50
CA THR A 340 21.83 -1.52 -13.62
C THR A 340 21.58 -0.03 -13.82
N ARG A 341 20.78 0.32 -14.83
CA ARG A 341 20.34 1.69 -15.09
C ARG A 341 19.23 2.08 -14.10
N VAL A 342 19.60 2.32 -12.85
CA VAL A 342 18.71 2.57 -11.69
C VAL A 342 17.56 3.52 -12.06
N SER A 343 17.85 4.67 -12.65
CA SER A 343 16.82 5.68 -12.96
C SER A 343 15.81 5.21 -14.01
N ARG A 344 16.23 4.49 -15.05
CA ARG A 344 15.32 3.97 -16.09
C ARG A 344 14.45 2.84 -15.55
N LEU A 345 15.05 1.95 -14.76
CA LEU A 345 14.32 0.86 -14.14
C LEU A 345 13.30 1.38 -13.11
N ARG A 346 13.70 2.38 -12.31
CA ARG A 346 12.80 3.05 -11.35
C ARG A 346 11.66 3.73 -12.08
N PHE A 347 11.92 4.44 -13.18
CA PHE A 347 10.87 5.04 -14.01
C PHE A 347 9.88 4.01 -14.56
N GLY A 348 10.39 2.96 -15.23
CA GLY A 348 9.55 1.93 -15.82
C GLY A 348 8.70 1.21 -14.77
N ALA A 349 9.27 0.96 -13.58
CA ALA A 349 8.55 0.33 -12.49
C ALA A 349 7.50 1.26 -11.84
N LEU A 350 7.78 2.57 -11.74
CA LEU A 350 6.80 3.57 -11.30
C LEU A 350 5.63 3.64 -12.28
N LEU A 351 5.90 3.75 -13.58
CA LEU A 351 4.87 3.77 -14.62
C LEU A 351 4.07 2.47 -14.65
N LEU A 352 4.73 1.32 -14.51
CA LEU A 352 4.05 0.03 -14.43
C LEU A 352 3.11 0.00 -13.23
N GLY A 353 3.60 0.30 -12.03
CA GLY A 353 2.77 0.31 -10.83
C GLY A 353 1.62 1.31 -10.93
N ALA A 354 1.87 2.49 -11.51
CA ALA A 354 0.84 3.50 -11.76
C ALA A 354 -0.21 2.98 -12.73
N GLY A 355 0.18 2.34 -13.84
CA GLY A 355 -0.72 1.76 -14.81
C GLY A 355 -1.60 0.65 -14.23
N LEU A 356 -1.02 -0.26 -13.43
CA LEU A 356 -1.79 -1.32 -12.75
C LEU A 356 -2.85 -0.73 -11.82
N ALA A 357 -2.47 0.25 -10.99
CA ALA A 357 -3.39 0.93 -10.10
C ALA A 357 -4.43 1.78 -10.86
N ALA A 358 -4.01 2.50 -11.91
CA ALA A 358 -4.86 3.36 -12.71
C ALA A 358 -5.96 2.58 -13.42
N VAL A 359 -5.63 1.45 -14.04
CA VAL A 359 -6.62 0.61 -14.71
C VAL A 359 -7.58 0.00 -13.71
N ALA A 360 -7.08 -0.51 -12.57
CA ALA A 360 -7.95 -1.01 -11.51
C ALA A 360 -8.91 0.09 -11.01
N THR A 361 -8.38 1.27 -10.67
CA THR A 361 -9.16 2.44 -10.24
C THR A 361 -10.14 2.93 -11.30
N SER A 362 -9.83 2.83 -12.59
CA SER A 362 -10.73 3.28 -13.65
C SER A 362 -12.03 2.47 -13.70
N ILE A 363 -11.96 1.18 -13.33
CA ILE A 363 -13.09 0.26 -13.38
C ILE A 363 -13.82 0.24 -12.04
N THR A 364 -13.10 0.17 -10.92
CA THR A 364 -13.70 0.02 -9.59
C THR A 364 -13.86 1.33 -8.83
N GLY A 365 -13.34 2.43 -9.35
CA GLY A 365 -13.01 3.60 -8.52
C GLY A 365 -11.83 3.32 -7.57
N PRO A 366 -11.37 4.32 -6.81
CA PRO A 366 -10.20 4.19 -5.96
C PRO A 366 -10.53 3.38 -4.70
N ILE A 367 -10.02 2.15 -4.63
CA ILE A 367 -10.17 1.29 -3.44
C ILE A 367 -8.94 1.42 -2.55
N GLY A 368 -9.09 2.17 -1.44
CA GLY A 368 -8.00 2.47 -0.51
C GLY A 368 -7.51 1.27 0.31
N PHE A 369 -6.33 1.43 0.92
CA PHE A 369 -5.69 0.47 1.85
C PHE A 369 -5.28 -0.90 1.29
N VAL A 370 -5.87 -1.38 0.18
CA VAL A 370 -5.54 -2.68 -0.42
C VAL A 370 -4.07 -2.71 -0.81
N ALA A 371 -3.60 -1.71 -1.58
CA ALA A 371 -2.21 -1.60 -1.99
C ALA A 371 -1.25 -1.46 -0.79
N LEU A 372 -1.70 -0.84 0.30
CA LEU A 372 -0.91 -0.62 1.51
C LEU A 372 -0.69 -1.92 2.30
N VAL A 373 -1.76 -2.69 2.50
CA VAL A 373 -1.76 -3.87 3.38
C VAL A 373 -1.19 -5.11 2.68
N SER A 374 -1.46 -5.26 1.37
CA SER A 374 -1.19 -6.50 0.64
C SER A 374 0.28 -6.92 0.64
N GLY A 375 1.18 -5.99 0.31
CA GLY A 375 2.62 -6.24 0.24
C GLY A 375 3.25 -6.71 1.57
N PRO A 376 3.15 -5.93 2.67
CA PRO A 376 3.70 -6.35 3.96
C PRO A 376 3.04 -7.60 4.53
N LEU A 377 1.74 -7.81 4.31
CA LEU A 377 1.06 -9.03 4.77
C LEU A 377 1.58 -10.26 4.00
N ALA A 378 1.69 -10.17 2.67
CA ALA A 378 2.25 -11.23 1.83
C ALA A 378 3.70 -11.56 2.20
N ALA A 379 4.54 -10.55 2.40
CA ALA A 379 5.94 -10.75 2.78
C ALA A 379 6.07 -11.47 4.14
N ARG A 380 5.16 -11.20 5.08
CA ARG A 380 5.11 -11.88 6.39
C ARG A 380 4.61 -13.32 6.27
N LEU A 381 3.57 -13.58 5.48
CA LEU A 381 3.02 -14.92 5.28
C LEU A 381 4.05 -15.84 4.63
N VAL A 382 4.68 -15.38 3.54
CA VAL A 382 5.68 -16.15 2.79
C VAL A 382 7.05 -16.15 3.46
N ARG A 383 7.31 -15.22 4.40
CA ARG A 383 8.64 -14.93 4.99
C ARG A 383 9.70 -14.60 3.94
N ARG A 384 9.32 -13.81 2.93
CA ARG A 384 10.23 -13.39 1.85
C ARG A 384 9.90 -11.98 1.41
N THR A 385 10.93 -11.19 1.11
CA THR A 385 10.77 -9.80 0.66
C THR A 385 10.21 -9.71 -0.76
N ASP A 386 10.55 -10.68 -1.61
CA ASP A 386 10.06 -10.79 -3.00
C ASP A 386 8.80 -11.68 -3.04
N ALA A 387 7.64 -11.08 -2.77
CA ALA A 387 6.37 -11.78 -2.57
C ALA A 387 5.27 -11.27 -3.51
N ALA A 388 5.60 -10.86 -4.74
CA ALA A 388 4.66 -10.26 -5.69
C ALA A 388 3.39 -11.08 -5.91
N VAL A 389 3.51 -12.39 -6.19
CA VAL A 389 2.35 -13.29 -6.39
C VAL A 389 1.48 -13.34 -5.14
N ALA A 390 2.09 -13.51 -3.96
CA ALA A 390 1.34 -13.54 -2.71
C ALA A 390 0.70 -12.17 -2.40
N ALA A 391 1.33 -11.05 -2.78
CA ALA A 391 0.75 -9.72 -2.62
C ALA A 391 -0.47 -9.52 -3.52
N ALA A 392 -0.42 -10.02 -4.76
CA ALA A 392 -1.58 -10.06 -5.65
C ALA A 392 -2.74 -10.86 -5.03
N LEU A 393 -2.46 -12.08 -4.58
CA LEU A 393 -3.47 -12.96 -3.98
C LEU A 393 -4.05 -12.38 -2.67
N VAL A 394 -3.22 -11.79 -1.82
CA VAL A 394 -3.70 -11.09 -0.62
C VAL A 394 -4.61 -9.92 -1.00
N GLY A 395 -4.24 -9.12 -1.99
CA GLY A 395 -5.07 -8.02 -2.47
C GLY A 395 -6.42 -8.50 -2.99
N ALA A 396 -6.43 -9.60 -3.76
CA ALA A 396 -7.66 -10.25 -4.22
C ALA A 396 -8.54 -10.72 -3.06
N VAL A 397 -7.97 -11.41 -2.06
CA VAL A 397 -8.72 -11.82 -0.85
C VAL A 397 -9.34 -10.63 -0.12
N ILE A 398 -8.59 -9.53 0.02
CA ILE A 398 -9.08 -8.32 0.70
C ILE A 398 -10.26 -7.73 -0.05
N VAL A 399 -10.17 -7.56 -1.37
CA VAL A 399 -11.23 -6.92 -2.16
C VAL A 399 -12.47 -7.80 -2.27
N VAL A 400 -12.32 -9.10 -2.58
CA VAL A 400 -13.45 -10.04 -2.65
C VAL A 400 -14.13 -10.15 -1.28
N GLY A 401 -13.35 -10.28 -0.20
CA GLY A 401 -13.90 -10.34 1.15
C GLY A 401 -14.61 -9.04 1.57
N ALA A 402 -14.06 -7.89 1.24
CA ALA A 402 -14.69 -6.60 1.51
C ALA A 402 -15.97 -6.41 0.70
N ASP A 403 -16.01 -6.89 -0.55
CA ASP A 403 -17.19 -6.79 -1.39
C ASP A 403 -18.32 -7.72 -0.92
N LEU A 404 -17.98 -8.95 -0.51
CA LEU A 404 -18.93 -9.86 0.12
C LEU A 404 -19.57 -9.24 1.36
N ILE A 405 -18.77 -8.60 2.23
CA ILE A 405 -19.28 -7.88 3.40
C ILE A 405 -20.14 -6.68 2.97
N ALA A 406 -19.72 -5.93 1.95
CA ALA A 406 -20.48 -4.78 1.44
C ALA A 406 -21.86 -5.18 0.92
N GLN A 407 -21.96 -6.35 0.28
CA GLN A 407 -23.21 -6.89 -0.26
C GLN A 407 -24.12 -7.54 0.80
N THR A 408 -23.55 -8.09 1.88
CA THR A 408 -24.30 -8.81 2.93
C THR A 408 -24.60 -7.94 4.16
N ALA A 409 -24.13 -6.70 4.19
CA ALA A 409 -24.34 -5.78 5.32
C ALA A 409 -25.84 -5.46 5.52
N PRO A 410 -26.44 -5.82 6.68
CA PRO A 410 -27.90 -5.82 6.85
C PRO A 410 -28.58 -4.44 6.99
N PHE A 411 -27.83 -3.33 7.01
CA PHE A 411 -28.38 -2.04 7.45
C PHE A 411 -28.25 -0.87 6.44
N ILE A 412 -27.53 -1.03 5.32
CA ILE A 412 -27.32 0.10 4.38
C ILE A 412 -27.31 -0.41 2.93
N SER A 413 -28.33 0.00 2.17
CA SER A 413 -28.46 -0.19 0.71
C SER A 413 -27.19 0.30 -0.03
N PRO A 414 -26.81 -0.37 -1.14
CA PRO A 414 -25.50 -1.01 -1.29
C PRO A 414 -24.33 -0.12 -0.86
N VAL A 415 -23.63 -0.56 0.17
CA VAL A 415 -22.41 0.10 0.65
C VAL A 415 -21.32 0.00 -0.42
N PRO A 416 -20.65 1.11 -0.78
CA PRO A 416 -19.49 1.05 -1.64
C PRO A 416 -18.38 0.19 -1.01
N THR A 417 -17.80 -0.71 -1.80
CA THR A 417 -16.72 -1.62 -1.34
C THR A 417 -15.55 -0.86 -0.74
N GLY A 418 -15.23 0.32 -1.28
CA GLY A 418 -14.16 1.18 -0.76
C GLY A 418 -14.35 1.56 0.71
N SER A 419 -15.58 1.82 1.15
CA SER A 419 -15.89 2.12 2.55
C SER A 419 -15.53 0.96 3.48
N ILE A 420 -15.88 -0.27 3.09
CA ILE A 420 -15.57 -1.47 3.88
C ILE A 420 -14.05 -1.69 3.96
N THR A 421 -13.35 -1.55 2.83
CA THR A 421 -11.88 -1.67 2.81
C THR A 421 -11.20 -0.61 3.66
N ALA A 422 -11.74 0.61 3.75
CA ALA A 422 -11.20 1.66 4.61
C ALA A 422 -11.39 1.33 6.11
N VAL A 423 -12.58 0.85 6.48
CA VAL A 423 -12.90 0.44 7.86
C VAL A 423 -12.02 -0.71 8.33
N ILE A 424 -11.77 -1.70 7.47
CA ILE A 424 -10.91 -2.85 7.80
C ILE A 424 -9.42 -2.50 7.69
N GLY A 425 -9.06 -1.67 6.71
CA GLY A 425 -7.68 -1.32 6.37
C GLY A 425 -7.00 -0.45 7.41
N ALA A 426 -7.71 0.50 8.03
CA ALA A 426 -7.13 1.38 9.05
C ALA A 426 -6.65 0.63 10.31
N PRO A 427 -7.44 -0.27 10.94
CA PRO A 427 -6.96 -1.14 12.01
C PRO A 427 -5.80 -2.05 11.59
N ALA A 428 -5.85 -2.61 10.38
CA ALA A 428 -4.79 -3.44 9.85
C ALA A 428 -3.46 -2.67 9.75
N LEU A 429 -3.49 -1.41 9.29
CA LEU A 429 -2.32 -0.54 9.25
C LEU A 429 -1.76 -0.27 10.65
N ILE A 430 -2.61 0.07 11.62
CA ILE A 430 -2.20 0.30 13.02
C ILE A 430 -1.52 -0.96 13.57
N TYR A 431 -2.11 -2.13 13.35
CA TYR A 431 -1.54 -3.40 13.76
C TYR A 431 -0.16 -3.65 13.13
N LEU A 432 0.00 -3.39 11.83
CA LEU A 432 1.27 -3.53 11.12
C LEU A 432 2.36 -2.62 11.72
N LEU A 433 2.00 -1.37 12.05
CA LEU A 433 2.89 -0.38 12.67
C LEU A 433 3.32 -0.76 14.09
N VAL A 434 2.38 -1.16 14.94
CA VAL A 434 2.64 -1.52 16.34
C VAL A 434 3.57 -2.73 16.43
N ARG A 435 3.38 -3.75 15.58
CA ARG A 435 4.27 -4.93 15.56
C ARG A 435 5.63 -4.66 14.94
N GLY A 436 5.72 -3.80 13.92
CA GLY A 436 7.00 -3.48 13.26
C GLY A 436 8.04 -2.87 14.19
N ARG A 437 7.59 -2.16 15.23
CA ARG A 437 8.46 -1.55 16.26
C ARG A 437 9.06 -2.55 17.26
N ARG A 438 8.62 -3.81 17.29
CA ARG A 438 9.09 -4.81 18.27
C ARG A 438 10.28 -5.65 17.78
N THR A 439 10.72 -5.46 16.53
CA THR A 439 11.80 -6.23 15.88
C THR A 439 13.01 -5.39 15.48
N SER A 440 13.09 -4.15 15.94
CA SER A 440 14.27 -3.27 15.86
C SER A 440 14.71 -2.95 17.29
#